data_AF-A0A8H8CF65-F1
#
_entry.id   AF-A0A8H8CF65-F1
#
_cell.length_a   1.000
_cell.length_b   1.000
_cell.length_c   1.000
_cell.angle_alpha   90.00
_cell.angle_beta   90.00
_cell.angle_gamma   90.00
#
_symmetry.space_group_name_H-M   'P 1'
#
loop_
_entity.id
_entity.type
_entity.pdbx_description
1 polymer ?
#
loop_
_entity_poly.entity_id
_entity_poly.type
_entity_poly.pdbx_seq_one_letter_code
_entity_poly.pdbx_strand_id
1 'polypeptide(L)'
;MSSIVSFFSSFVSTTHADSEKEAPADAEVVVETPEEEPEEPEDVHPALREECKASAKCAALTKHFEHCQEKVQSGQGFKGEDCVEELMMHCVEECAAPKLFAKLR
;
A
#
# COMPACT_ATOMS: atom_id res chain seq x y z
N MET A 1 -22.65 -8.90 -26.15
CA MET A 1 -22.30 -7.52 -25.74
C MET A 1 -20.90 -7.23 -26.27
N SER A 2 -20.75 -6.92 -27.56
CA SER A 2 -19.42 -6.77 -28.19
C SER A 2 -19.31 -5.58 -29.14
N SER A 3 -20.41 -4.93 -29.51
CA SER A 3 -20.38 -3.85 -30.50
C SER A 3 -19.99 -2.48 -29.92
N ILE A 4 -20.31 -2.24 -28.64
CA ILE A 4 -20.03 -0.94 -28.00
C ILE A 4 -18.52 -0.83 -27.71
N VAL A 5 -17.88 -1.90 -27.26
CA VAL A 5 -16.44 -1.92 -26.95
C VAL A 5 -15.59 -1.69 -28.21
N SER A 6 -15.95 -2.29 -29.35
CA SER A 6 -15.21 -2.06 -30.62
C SER A 6 -15.38 -0.64 -31.16
N PHE A 7 -16.51 0.03 -30.89
CA PHE A 7 -16.74 1.40 -31.35
C PHE A 7 -15.87 2.43 -30.60
N PHE A 8 -15.66 2.22 -29.30
CA PHE A 8 -14.77 3.08 -28.50
C PHE A 8 -13.27 2.83 -28.77
N SER A 9 -12.85 1.60 -29.11
CA SER A 9 -11.45 1.31 -29.50
C SER A 9 -11.00 1.99 -30.80
N SER A 10 -11.91 2.37 -31.69
CA SER A 10 -11.53 3.06 -32.94
C SER A 10 -11.26 4.55 -32.75
N PHE A 11 -11.76 5.15 -31.64
CA PHE A 11 -11.64 6.58 -31.36
C PHE A 11 -10.54 6.90 -30.34
N VAL A 12 -10.17 5.93 -29.50
CA VAL A 12 -9.06 6.04 -28.55
C VAL A 12 -8.02 5.01 -28.96
N SER A 13 -6.91 5.46 -29.57
CA SER A 13 -5.74 4.60 -29.81
C SER A 13 -5.27 4.04 -28.48
N THR A 14 -5.66 2.80 -28.19
CA THR A 14 -5.15 2.05 -27.05
C THR A 14 -3.68 1.74 -27.32
N THR A 15 -2.77 2.52 -26.74
CA THR A 15 -1.34 2.22 -26.78
C THR A 15 -1.07 1.06 -25.83
N HIS A 16 -0.80 -0.12 -26.37
CA HIS A 16 -0.24 -1.22 -25.61
C HIS A 16 1.23 -0.92 -25.33
N ALA A 17 1.61 -0.81 -24.05
CA ALA A 17 3.01 -0.80 -23.64
C ALA A 17 3.54 -2.25 -23.70
N ASP A 18 3.77 -2.76 -24.92
CA ASP A 18 4.43 -4.04 -25.13
C ASP A 18 5.94 -3.79 -25.11
N SER A 19 6.57 -4.11 -23.97
CA SER A 19 8.02 -4.05 -23.83
C SER A 19 8.62 -5.31 -24.44
N GLU A 20 8.67 -5.38 -25.77
CA GLU A 20 9.38 -6.44 -26.49
C GLU A 20 10.89 -6.30 -26.30
N LYS A 21 11.47 -7.43 -25.94
CA LYS A 21 12.86 -7.65 -25.53
C LYS A 21 13.72 -7.88 -26.77
N GLU A 22 14.65 -6.97 -27.05
CA GLU A 22 15.87 -7.28 -27.79
C GLU A 22 17.09 -6.71 -27.05
N ALA A 23 18.03 -7.60 -26.75
CA ALA A 23 19.42 -7.33 -26.37
C ALA A 23 20.27 -8.12 -27.40
N PRO A 24 21.51 -7.73 -27.78
CA PRO A 24 22.58 -7.57 -26.80
C PRO A 24 23.71 -6.58 -27.16
N ALA A 25 24.73 -6.57 -26.29
CA ALA A 25 26.11 -6.10 -26.47
C ALA A 25 26.40 -4.65 -26.06
N ASP A 26 26.90 -4.47 -24.84
CA ASP A 26 28.36 -4.40 -24.64
C ASP A 26 28.69 -4.71 -23.17
N ALA A 27 29.70 -5.55 -22.96
CA ALA A 27 30.13 -5.99 -21.65
C ALA A 27 31.37 -5.19 -21.23
N GLU A 28 31.16 -4.02 -20.66
CA GLU A 28 32.19 -3.32 -19.91
C GLU A 28 32.12 -3.78 -18.45
N VAL A 29 33.08 -4.62 -18.05
CA VAL A 29 33.30 -4.95 -16.64
C VAL A 29 33.88 -3.71 -15.97
N VAL A 30 32.98 -2.85 -15.49
CA VAL A 30 33.30 -1.84 -14.49
C VAL A 30 33.46 -2.59 -13.18
N VAL A 31 34.70 -2.63 -12.68
CA VAL A 31 34.96 -3.00 -11.29
C VAL A 31 34.39 -1.87 -10.44
N GLU A 32 33.11 -1.98 -10.08
CA GLU A 32 32.50 -1.21 -9.02
C GLU A 32 33.25 -1.57 -7.74
N THR A 33 34.07 -0.61 -7.31
CA THR A 33 34.38 -0.43 -5.90
C THR A 33 33.02 -0.41 -5.18
N PRO A 34 32.84 -1.04 -4.00
CA PRO A 34 31.60 -0.88 -3.27
C PRO A 34 31.54 0.59 -2.85
N GLU A 35 30.94 1.42 -3.72
CA GLU A 35 30.35 2.67 -3.31
C GLU A 35 29.41 2.28 -2.18
N GLU A 36 29.73 2.78 -1.00
CA GLU A 36 28.85 2.75 0.15
C GLU A 36 27.61 3.54 -0.30
N GLU A 37 26.65 2.85 -0.93
CA GLU A 37 25.39 3.45 -1.36
C GLU A 37 24.83 4.21 -0.17
N PRO A 38 24.46 5.49 -0.33
CA PRO A 38 23.84 6.22 0.75
C PRO A 38 22.59 5.46 1.17
N GLU A 39 22.54 5.03 2.43
CA GLU A 39 21.41 4.31 3.01
C GLU A 39 20.14 5.11 2.72
N GLU A 40 19.21 4.55 1.94
CA GLU A 40 17.96 5.23 1.63
C GLU A 40 17.23 5.59 2.93
N PRO A 41 16.65 6.80 3.04
CA PRO A 41 15.93 7.19 4.24
C PRO A 41 14.76 6.24 4.48
N GLU A 42 14.70 5.61 5.66
CA GLU A 42 13.60 4.73 6.04
C GLU A 42 12.24 5.45 6.00
N ASP A 43 11.21 4.75 5.52
CA ASP A 43 9.83 5.26 5.58
C ASP A 43 9.36 5.32 7.05
N VAL A 44 9.09 6.54 7.51
CA VAL A 44 8.62 6.81 8.87
C VAL A 44 7.13 6.54 9.06
N HIS A 45 6.37 6.31 7.98
CA HIS A 45 4.92 6.11 8.01
C HIS A 45 4.49 4.89 8.85
N PRO A 46 5.08 3.69 8.73
CA PRO A 46 4.67 2.53 9.50
C PRO A 46 4.83 2.74 11.00
N ALA A 47 5.95 3.32 11.43
CA ALA A 47 6.21 3.63 12.84
C ALA A 47 5.18 4.61 13.41
N LEU A 48 4.82 5.65 12.64
CA LEU A 48 3.79 6.62 13.04
C LEU A 48 2.40 5.98 13.15
N ARG A 49 2.05 5.04 12.26
CA ARG A 49 0.77 4.32 12.35
C ARG A 49 0.70 3.45 13.59
N GLU A 50 1.76 2.74 13.94
CA GLU A 50 1.78 1.91 15.15
C GLU A 50 1.67 2.76 16.43
N GLU A 51 2.38 3.89 16.49
CA GLU A 51 2.23 4.85 17.59
C GLU A 51 0.78 5.35 17.70
N CYS A 52 0.15 5.69 16.56
CA CYS A 52 -1.22 6.18 16.52
C CYS A 52 -2.26 5.10 16.85
N LYS A 53 -2.04 3.84 16.45
CA LYS A 53 -2.87 2.68 16.85
C LYS A 53 -2.84 2.45 18.36
N ALA A 54 -1.67 2.60 18.98
CA ALA A 54 -1.46 2.44 20.42
C ALA A 54 -1.89 3.68 21.24
N SER A 55 -2.24 4.79 20.59
CA SER A 55 -2.66 6.01 21.26
C SER A 55 -3.94 5.81 22.07
N ALA A 56 -4.09 6.55 23.17
CA ALA A 56 -5.29 6.46 24.02
C ALA A 56 -6.61 6.74 23.27
N LYS A 57 -6.56 7.50 22.17
CA LYS A 57 -7.73 7.81 21.33
C LYS A 57 -8.14 6.63 20.45
N CYS A 58 -7.17 5.90 19.87
CA CYS A 58 -7.46 4.84 18.89
C CYS A 58 -7.35 3.43 19.47
N ALA A 59 -6.72 3.22 20.63
CA ALA A 59 -6.46 1.89 21.19
C ALA A 59 -7.74 1.06 21.39
N ALA A 60 -8.86 1.68 21.75
CA ALA A 60 -10.14 0.96 21.85
C ALA A 60 -10.63 0.47 20.49
N LEU A 61 -10.55 1.32 19.46
CA LEU A 61 -10.94 0.97 18.08
C LEU A 61 -10.02 -0.12 17.51
N THR A 62 -8.71 0.00 17.73
CA THR A 62 -7.74 -1.04 17.34
C THR A 62 -8.10 -2.39 17.96
N LYS A 63 -8.46 -2.43 19.25
CA LYS A 63 -8.90 -3.67 19.91
C LYS A 63 -10.19 -4.24 19.33
N HIS A 64 -11.16 -3.40 18.96
CA HIS A 64 -12.38 -3.85 18.31
C HIS A 64 -12.09 -4.49 16.95
N PHE A 65 -11.21 -3.87 16.16
CA PHE A 65 -10.78 -4.40 14.89
C PHE A 65 -10.04 -5.74 15.02
N GLU A 66 -9.09 -5.84 15.95
CA GLU A 66 -8.36 -7.09 16.25
C GLU A 66 -9.31 -8.19 16.69
N HIS A 67 -10.25 -7.89 17.60
CA HIS A 67 -11.24 -8.84 18.06
C HIS A 67 -12.16 -9.33 16.93
N CYS A 68 -12.62 -8.42 16.07
CA CYS A 68 -13.40 -8.81 14.89
C CYS A 68 -12.59 -9.74 13.98
N GLN A 69 -11.34 -9.39 13.70
CA GLN A 69 -10.47 -10.22 12.86
C GLN A 69 -10.26 -11.61 13.45
N GLU A 70 -9.98 -11.72 14.75
CA GLU A 70 -9.84 -13.01 15.44
C GLU A 70 -11.11 -13.86 15.31
N LYS A 71 -12.28 -13.26 15.50
CA LYS A 71 -13.59 -13.93 15.37
C LYS A 71 -13.86 -14.41 13.94
N VAL A 72 -13.60 -13.56 12.94
CA VAL A 72 -13.80 -13.91 11.53
C VAL A 72 -12.80 -14.98 11.08
N GLN A 73 -11.52 -14.81 11.42
CA GLN A 73 -10.46 -15.77 11.06
C GLN A 73 -10.61 -17.12 11.76
N SER A 74 -11.16 -17.15 12.97
CA SER A 74 -11.49 -18.40 13.69
C SER A 74 -12.75 -19.10 13.19
N GLY A 75 -13.46 -18.53 12.21
CA GLY A 75 -14.72 -19.08 11.69
C GLY A 75 -15.90 -18.93 12.65
N GLN A 76 -15.76 -18.10 13.69
CA GLN A 76 -16.83 -17.76 14.62
C GLN A 76 -17.68 -16.55 14.14
N GLY A 77 -17.27 -15.92 13.04
CA GLY A 77 -18.05 -14.88 12.37
C GLY A 77 -19.26 -15.42 11.61
N PHE A 78 -20.19 -14.53 11.27
CA PHE A 78 -21.32 -14.85 10.41
C PHE A 78 -20.87 -15.08 8.97
N LYS A 79 -21.71 -15.76 8.18
CA LYS A 79 -21.43 -16.00 6.76
C LYS A 79 -21.35 -14.66 6.01
N GLY A 80 -20.16 -14.33 5.51
CA GLY A 80 -19.91 -13.08 4.81
C GLY A 80 -19.67 -11.88 5.74
N GLU A 81 -19.43 -12.12 7.03
CA GLU A 81 -18.94 -11.08 7.94
C GLU A 81 -17.54 -10.63 7.53
N ASP A 82 -17.34 -9.31 7.47
CA ASP A 82 -16.06 -8.64 7.36
C ASP A 82 -15.88 -7.65 8.52
N CYS A 83 -14.66 -7.11 8.67
CA CYS A 83 -14.31 -6.19 9.75
C CYS A 83 -14.07 -4.77 9.23
N VAL A 84 -14.73 -4.38 8.13
CA VAL A 84 -14.51 -3.08 7.51
C VAL A 84 -15.10 -1.96 8.35
N GLU A 85 -16.18 -2.21 9.09
CA GLU A 85 -16.78 -1.24 10.00
C GLU A 85 -15.86 -0.92 11.18
N GLU A 86 -15.21 -1.93 11.76
CA GLU A 86 -14.31 -1.78 12.90
C GLU A 86 -12.93 -1.22 12.51
N LEU A 87 -12.64 -1.11 11.22
CA LEU A 87 -11.35 -0.67 10.71
C LEU A 87 -11.02 0.75 11.22
N MET A 88 -10.07 0.83 12.15
CA MET A 88 -9.69 2.05 12.89
C MET A 88 -8.98 3.14 12.06
N MET A 89 -9.00 3.05 10.74
CA MET A 89 -8.22 3.88 9.82
C MET A 89 -8.51 5.36 9.98
N HIS A 90 -9.78 5.75 10.13
CA HIS A 90 -10.13 7.16 10.34
C HIS A 90 -9.40 7.77 11.56
N CYS A 91 -9.39 7.06 12.69
CA CYS A 91 -8.70 7.54 13.90
C CYS A 91 -7.18 7.58 13.72
N VAL A 92 -6.60 6.53 13.14
CA VAL A 92 -5.16 6.40 12.96
C VAL A 92 -4.63 7.45 12.00
N GLU A 93 -5.31 7.69 10.88
CA GLU A 93 -4.88 8.67 9.86
C GLU A 93 -5.03 10.11 10.35
N GLU A 94 -6.07 10.45 11.11
CA GLU A 94 -6.18 11.76 11.76
C GLU A 94 -4.99 12.04 12.70
N CYS A 95 -4.45 11.01 13.34
CA CYS A 95 -3.25 11.11 14.18
C CYS A 95 -1.94 11.12 13.37
N ALA A 96 -1.83 10.28 12.34
CA ALA A 96 -0.58 10.04 11.63
C ALA A 96 -0.29 11.13 10.58
N ALA A 97 -1.31 11.61 9.87
CA ALA A 97 -1.16 12.57 8.77
C ALA A 97 -0.34 13.82 9.16
N PRO A 98 -0.68 14.60 10.22
CA PRO A 98 0.09 15.80 10.55
C PRO A 98 1.54 15.49 10.96
N LYS A 99 1.80 14.32 11.55
CA LYS A 99 3.16 13.91 11.95
C LYS A 99 4.00 13.47 10.75
N LEU A 100 3.37 12.78 9.80
CA LEU A 100 4.02 12.30 8.58
C LEU A 100 4.42 13.48 7.69
N PHE A 101 3.48 14.39 7.40
CA PHE A 101 3.77 15.57 6.57
C PHE A 101 4.72 16.59 7.22
N ALA A 102 4.94 16.52 8.54
CA ALA A 102 5.99 17.31 9.19
C ALA A 102 7.40 16.78 8.93
N LYS A 103 7.53 15.48 8.62
CA LYS A 103 8.80 14.79 8.35
C LYS A 103 9.13 14.75 6.85
N LEU A 104 8.11 14.65 6.00
CA LEU A 104 8.23 14.72 4.55
C LEU A 104 8.38 16.20 4.15
N ARG A 105 9.62 16.68 4.00
CA ARG A 105 9.94 18.05 3.54
C ARG A 105 10.45 18.06 2.12
#